data_AF-A0A7X6BNC5-F1
#
_entry.id   AF-A0A7X6BNC5-F1
#
_cell.length_a   1.000
_cell.length_b   1.000
_cell.length_c   1.000
_cell.angle_alpha   90.00
_cell.angle_beta   90.00
_cell.angle_gamma   90.00
#
_symmetry.space_group_name_H-M   'P 1'
#
loop_
_entity.id
_entity.type
_entity.pdbx_description
1 polymer ?
#
loop_
_entity_poly.entity_id
_entity_poly.type
_entity_poly.pdbx_seq_one_letter_code
_entity_poly.pdbx_strand_id
1 'polypeptide(L)'
;MFTGTLTGRDLIDALDVEIARTNQGLADGLAPFDSVQTPVAWHRLLQGAEELFNLATEPFDDETLHDRLVGMPLGLAVTGGRDWVRREISALYDGGVENRVLEVLDLAASLSSACVAHGYPLALGTVAEAAGYFQTRRRRMVAFLYIMPKACRGETVARTLHDLYPLVTLMEFAGGPMTNLAQMAMMSRVFDDYSVTSDGVGVLANREVDLLDQGGFDSERVSLLDMIEFGAKTVVSSANVPAPRRLLSKAEVRMQIEYLESAFAEFDLADTSFGEIQRLIAPLLTGQETYLVSVPAEAFLRALEAPGELSPERRRALLIFEGETYSEAINSYQPFVQIDDQLVSNVNLLTRFLNDYKTVALSPQKRFQIRSGFIFEKKVCEVLKAAGFTVTGITRIDRSEFDVVTTKAGVIHNFQCKNTFIDTRLVESDPARYARINRTMTRSYRRAIRKEIGREQLLKTRLGLKDIRHYVVSRFPVLDDAPDIIPFSKLAETVQAL
;
A
#
# COMPACT_ATOMS: atom_id res chain seq x y z
N MET A 1 -25.76 10.30 4.17
CA MET A 1 -24.96 11.54 4.22
C MET A 1 -25.82 12.71 4.66
N PHE A 2 -25.22 13.65 5.38
CA PHE A 2 -25.88 14.87 5.87
C PHE A 2 -26.06 15.90 4.73
N THR A 3 -26.78 17.01 4.99
CA THR A 3 -26.88 18.13 4.04
C THR A 3 -26.39 19.41 4.72
N GLY A 4 -25.62 20.22 3.99
CA GLY A 4 -25.01 21.46 4.49
C GLY A 4 -23.51 21.31 4.77
N THR A 5 -22.93 22.33 5.41
CA THR A 5 -21.51 22.36 5.78
C THR A 5 -21.35 22.07 7.26
N LEU A 6 -20.54 21.07 7.60
CA LEU A 6 -20.20 20.72 8.98
C LEU A 6 -18.70 20.92 9.23
N THR A 7 -18.36 21.22 10.49
CA THR A 7 -16.99 21.36 10.98
C THR A 7 -16.85 20.74 12.37
N GLY A 8 -15.61 20.54 12.82
CA GLY A 8 -15.32 20.19 14.21
C GLY A 8 -16.07 18.95 14.71
N ARG A 9 -16.72 19.07 15.88
CA ARG A 9 -17.38 17.93 16.52
C ARG A 9 -18.59 17.43 15.75
N ASP A 10 -19.41 18.33 15.22
CA ASP A 10 -20.62 17.97 14.47
C ASP A 10 -20.28 17.18 13.21
N LEU A 11 -19.18 17.55 12.53
CA LEU A 11 -18.66 16.78 11.41
C LEU A 11 -18.18 15.39 11.83
N ILE A 12 -17.43 15.29 12.93
CA ILE A 12 -16.95 14.00 13.45
C ILE A 12 -18.12 13.07 13.76
N ASP A 13 -19.13 13.56 14.48
CA ASP A 13 -20.30 12.75 14.85
C ASP A 13 -21.08 12.31 13.60
N ALA A 14 -21.23 13.17 12.60
CA ALA A 14 -21.88 12.83 11.34
C ALA A 14 -21.08 11.77 10.53
N LEU A 15 -19.75 11.88 10.51
CA LEU A 15 -18.88 10.91 9.83
C LEU A 15 -18.88 9.55 10.54
N ASP A 16 -18.83 9.53 11.88
CA ASP A 16 -18.87 8.29 12.66
C ASP A 16 -20.21 7.53 12.42
N VAL A 17 -21.34 8.24 12.33
CA VAL A 17 -22.64 7.68 11.95
C VAL A 17 -22.62 7.12 10.53
N GLU A 18 -22.02 7.83 9.58
CA GLU A 18 -21.94 7.42 8.17
C GLU A 18 -21.02 6.20 7.98
N ILE A 19 -19.91 6.14 8.72
CA ILE A 19 -19.02 4.97 8.78
C ILE A 19 -19.77 3.76 9.32
N ALA A 20 -20.48 3.90 10.45
CA ALA A 20 -21.26 2.81 11.02
C ALA A 20 -22.35 2.31 10.05
N ARG A 21 -23.07 3.24 9.41
CA ARG A 21 -24.09 2.94 8.38
C ARG A 21 -23.48 2.20 7.19
N THR A 22 -22.32 2.63 6.71
CA THR A 22 -21.63 2.01 5.57
C THR A 22 -21.12 0.61 5.92
N ASN A 23 -20.54 0.42 7.11
CA ASN A 23 -20.14 -0.90 7.61
C ASN A 23 -21.34 -1.86 7.69
N GLN A 24 -22.48 -1.38 8.20
CA GLN A 24 -23.70 -2.19 8.26
C GLN A 24 -24.21 -2.54 6.85
N GLY A 25 -24.26 -1.58 5.93
CA GLY A 25 -24.68 -1.83 4.54
C GLY A 25 -23.77 -2.82 3.81
N LEU A 26 -22.46 -2.79 4.08
CA LEU A 26 -21.51 -3.78 3.58
C LEU A 26 -21.80 -5.18 4.15
N ALA A 27 -22.01 -5.28 5.47
CA ALA A 27 -22.35 -6.55 6.10
C ALA A 27 -23.69 -7.11 5.57
N ASP A 28 -24.70 -6.27 5.41
CA ASP A 28 -26.01 -6.65 4.87
C ASP A 28 -25.92 -7.06 3.39
N GLY A 29 -25.09 -6.39 2.59
CA GLY A 29 -24.84 -6.76 1.20
C GLY A 29 -24.10 -8.08 1.04
N LEU A 30 -23.23 -8.43 2.00
CA LEU A 30 -22.51 -9.71 2.02
C LEU A 30 -23.34 -10.86 2.63
N ALA A 31 -24.29 -10.55 3.51
CA ALA A 31 -25.07 -11.55 4.25
C ALA A 31 -25.73 -12.65 3.40
N PRO A 32 -26.24 -12.40 2.17
CA PRO A 32 -26.87 -13.45 1.35
C PRO A 32 -25.92 -14.51 0.81
N PHE A 33 -24.61 -14.28 0.87
CA PHE A 33 -23.60 -15.14 0.27
C PHE A 33 -23.13 -16.24 1.22
N ASP A 34 -22.60 -17.32 0.64
CA ASP A 34 -22.01 -18.45 1.35
C ASP A 34 -20.65 -18.10 1.95
N SER A 35 -20.42 -18.43 3.22
CA SER A 35 -19.23 -18.03 3.98
C SER A 35 -17.96 -18.81 3.67
N VAL A 36 -18.04 -19.88 2.88
CA VAL A 36 -16.90 -20.75 2.55
C VAL A 36 -16.49 -20.57 1.10
N GLN A 37 -17.45 -20.72 0.19
CA GLN A 37 -17.24 -20.70 -1.24
C GLN A 37 -17.02 -19.28 -1.77
N THR A 38 -17.67 -18.27 -1.19
CA THR A 38 -17.53 -16.88 -1.64
C THR A 38 -16.12 -16.34 -1.40
N PRO A 39 -15.51 -16.51 -0.20
CA PRO A 39 -14.09 -16.17 -0.01
C PRO A 39 -13.14 -16.92 -0.97
N VAL A 40 -13.42 -18.19 -1.30
CA VAL A 40 -12.60 -18.97 -2.25
C VAL A 40 -12.69 -18.39 -3.67
N ALA A 41 -13.89 -18.04 -4.13
CA ALA A 41 -14.06 -17.38 -5.42
C ALA A 41 -13.42 -15.98 -5.43
N TRP A 42 -13.49 -15.26 -4.31
CA TRP A 42 -12.85 -13.96 -4.17
C TRP A 42 -11.32 -14.04 -4.20
N HIS A 43 -10.73 -15.08 -3.61
CA HIS A 43 -9.31 -15.39 -3.76
C HIS A 43 -8.90 -15.63 -5.21
N ARG A 44 -9.72 -16.35 -5.99
CA ARG A 44 -9.49 -16.54 -7.43
C ARG A 44 -9.55 -15.21 -8.19
N LEU A 45 -10.50 -14.35 -7.86
CA LEU A 45 -10.62 -13.02 -8.46
C LEU A 45 -9.40 -12.16 -8.15
N LEU A 46 -8.95 -12.16 -6.88
CA LEU A 46 -7.69 -11.52 -6.47
C LEU A 46 -6.50 -12.05 -7.27
N GLN A 47 -6.39 -13.36 -7.46
CA GLN A 47 -5.34 -13.95 -8.29
C GLN A 47 -5.35 -13.40 -9.72
N GLY A 48 -6.50 -13.42 -10.39
CA GLY A 48 -6.62 -12.93 -11.77
C GLY A 48 -6.31 -11.44 -11.89
N ALA A 49 -6.70 -10.63 -10.90
CA ALA A 49 -6.42 -9.20 -10.86
C ALA A 49 -4.92 -8.91 -10.77
N GLU A 50 -4.19 -9.77 -10.05
CA GLU A 50 -2.76 -9.64 -9.80
C GLU A 50 -1.95 -10.16 -10.99
N GLU A 51 -2.42 -11.23 -11.63
CA GLU A 51 -1.89 -11.68 -12.93
C GLU A 51 -2.07 -10.62 -14.01
N LEU A 52 -3.24 -9.96 -14.07
CA LEU A 52 -3.48 -8.85 -15.00
C LEU A 52 -2.55 -7.65 -14.70
N PHE A 53 -2.33 -7.34 -13.42
CA PHE A 53 -1.39 -6.29 -13.02
C PHE A 53 0.05 -6.61 -13.45
N ASN A 54 0.54 -7.83 -13.20
CA ASN A 54 1.88 -8.24 -13.61
C ASN A 54 2.00 -8.20 -15.15
N LEU A 55 1.01 -8.70 -15.88
CA LEU A 55 0.97 -8.62 -17.35
C LEU A 55 1.08 -7.18 -17.88
N ALA A 56 0.45 -6.21 -17.19
CA ALA A 56 0.45 -4.82 -17.62
C ALA A 56 1.72 -4.05 -17.23
N THR A 57 2.47 -4.51 -16.23
CA THR A 57 3.59 -3.75 -15.64
C THR A 57 4.95 -4.39 -15.87
N GLU A 58 5.02 -5.71 -16.04
CA GLU A 58 6.25 -6.41 -16.36
C GLU A 58 6.48 -6.37 -17.88
N PRO A 59 7.61 -5.82 -18.36
CA PRO A 59 7.89 -5.77 -19.78
C PRO A 59 8.08 -7.19 -20.33
N PHE A 60 7.49 -7.46 -21.49
CA PHE A 60 7.73 -8.71 -22.21
C PHE A 60 9.02 -8.62 -23.02
N ASP A 61 9.63 -9.77 -23.31
CA ASP A 61 10.74 -9.84 -24.27
C ASP A 61 10.32 -9.30 -25.65
N ASP A 62 9.04 -9.44 -26.01
CA ASP A 62 8.42 -8.81 -27.18
C ASP A 62 7.64 -7.55 -26.76
N GLU A 63 8.31 -6.39 -26.82
CA GLU A 63 7.72 -5.08 -26.52
C GLU A 63 6.50 -4.76 -27.41
N THR A 64 6.50 -5.21 -28.68
CA THR A 64 5.37 -4.95 -29.59
C THR A 64 4.14 -5.74 -29.18
N LEU A 65 4.32 -6.98 -28.72
CA LEU A 65 3.25 -7.77 -28.14
C LEU A 65 2.71 -7.11 -26.86
N HIS A 66 3.62 -6.66 -25.98
CA HIS A 66 3.25 -5.99 -24.73
C HIS A 66 2.40 -4.75 -24.99
N ASP A 67 2.91 -3.81 -25.80
CA ASP A 67 2.23 -2.56 -26.17
C ASP A 67 0.86 -2.83 -26.80
N ARG A 68 0.78 -3.83 -27.68
CA ARG A 68 -0.48 -4.21 -28.33
C ARG A 68 -1.50 -4.76 -27.33
N LEU A 69 -1.06 -5.57 -26.37
CA LEU A 69 -1.93 -6.15 -25.35
C LEU A 69 -2.43 -5.05 -24.39
N VAL A 70 -1.53 -4.28 -23.80
CA VAL A 70 -1.87 -3.27 -22.79
C VAL A 70 -2.66 -2.10 -23.38
N GLY A 71 -2.35 -1.70 -24.63
CA GLY A 71 -3.07 -0.68 -25.37
C GLY A 71 -4.37 -1.16 -26.03
N MET A 72 -4.70 -2.45 -25.95
CA MET A 72 -5.92 -2.98 -26.55
C MET A 72 -7.16 -2.37 -25.89
N PRO A 73 -8.15 -1.88 -26.67
CA PRO A 73 -9.42 -1.46 -26.10
C PRO A 73 -10.08 -2.59 -25.30
N LEU A 74 -10.52 -2.29 -24.09
CA LEU A 74 -11.05 -3.29 -23.14
C LEU A 74 -12.20 -4.09 -23.76
N GLY A 75 -13.15 -3.40 -24.42
CA GLY A 75 -14.27 -4.04 -25.12
C GLY A 75 -13.83 -5.00 -26.23
N LEU A 76 -12.72 -4.70 -26.94
CA LEU A 76 -12.17 -5.60 -27.95
C LEU A 76 -11.52 -6.83 -27.30
N ALA A 77 -10.77 -6.64 -26.21
CA ALA A 77 -10.09 -7.72 -25.50
C ALA A 77 -11.05 -8.81 -24.99
N VAL A 78 -12.27 -8.43 -24.61
CA VAL A 78 -13.29 -9.37 -24.11
C VAL A 78 -14.23 -9.91 -25.20
N THR A 79 -14.26 -9.31 -26.39
CA THR A 79 -15.10 -9.74 -27.52
C THR A 79 -14.26 -10.27 -28.70
N GLY A 80 -14.13 -9.52 -29.79
CA GLY A 80 -13.49 -9.96 -31.03
C GLY A 80 -11.99 -10.23 -30.90
N GLY A 81 -11.32 -9.67 -29.90
CA GLY A 81 -9.91 -9.93 -29.57
C GLY A 81 -9.69 -11.07 -28.58
N ARG A 82 -10.74 -11.64 -27.99
CA ARG A 82 -10.65 -12.60 -26.86
C ARG A 82 -9.78 -13.81 -27.17
N ASP A 83 -9.95 -14.42 -28.33
CA ASP A 83 -9.20 -15.62 -28.71
C ASP A 83 -7.72 -15.31 -28.97
N TRP A 84 -7.43 -14.11 -29.47
CA TRP A 84 -6.05 -13.63 -29.60
C TRP A 84 -5.43 -13.48 -28.20
N VAL A 85 -6.08 -12.72 -27.30
CA VAL A 85 -5.61 -12.52 -25.92
C VAL A 85 -5.37 -13.85 -25.20
N ARG A 86 -6.32 -14.78 -25.30
CA ARG A 86 -6.20 -16.12 -24.70
C ARG A 86 -4.94 -16.84 -25.18
N ARG A 87 -4.72 -16.88 -26.50
CA ARG A 87 -3.59 -17.58 -27.10
C ARG A 87 -2.27 -16.95 -26.72
N GLU A 88 -2.17 -15.62 -26.77
CA GLU A 88 -0.91 -14.93 -26.44
C GLU A 88 -0.56 -15.10 -24.96
N ILE A 89 -1.52 -14.98 -24.03
CA ILE A 89 -1.26 -15.22 -22.60
C ILE A 89 -0.89 -16.68 -22.33
N SER A 90 -1.57 -17.64 -22.97
CA SER A 90 -1.23 -19.07 -22.83
C SER A 90 0.14 -19.41 -23.43
N ALA A 91 0.58 -18.67 -24.44
CA ALA A 91 1.92 -18.79 -24.98
C ALA A 91 3.00 -18.26 -24.02
N LEU A 92 2.66 -17.37 -23.09
CA LEU A 92 3.58 -16.82 -22.10
C LEU A 92 3.57 -17.60 -20.77
N TYR A 93 2.38 -17.98 -20.30
CA TYR A 93 2.19 -18.51 -18.95
C TYR A 93 1.40 -19.81 -18.92
N ASP A 94 1.64 -20.61 -17.88
CA ASP A 94 0.97 -21.87 -17.62
C ASP A 94 -0.06 -21.73 -16.48
N GLY A 95 -0.86 -22.78 -16.23
CA GLY A 95 -1.71 -22.84 -15.03
C GLY A 95 -3.02 -22.05 -15.12
N GLY A 96 -3.52 -21.77 -16.33
CA GLY A 96 -4.83 -21.18 -16.55
C GLY A 96 -4.89 -19.67 -16.31
N VAL A 97 -3.74 -18.98 -16.36
CA VAL A 97 -3.63 -17.51 -16.23
C VAL A 97 -4.52 -16.82 -17.26
N GLU A 98 -4.55 -17.31 -18.49
CA GLU A 98 -5.36 -16.77 -19.57
C GLU A 98 -6.86 -16.73 -19.23
N ASN A 99 -7.37 -17.75 -18.53
CA ASN A 99 -8.78 -17.79 -18.16
C ASN A 99 -9.10 -16.81 -17.03
N ARG A 100 -8.23 -16.73 -16.00
CA ARG A 100 -8.42 -15.80 -14.88
C ARG A 100 -8.30 -14.34 -15.32
N VAL A 101 -7.34 -14.04 -16.18
CA VAL A 101 -7.18 -12.69 -16.74
C VAL A 101 -8.39 -12.30 -17.59
N LEU A 102 -8.86 -13.19 -18.46
CA LEU A 102 -10.07 -12.93 -19.24
C LEU A 102 -11.32 -12.77 -18.37
N GLU A 103 -11.46 -13.56 -17.31
CA GLU A 103 -12.53 -13.40 -16.31
C GLU A 103 -12.51 -11.99 -15.68
N VAL A 104 -11.33 -11.51 -15.30
CA VAL A 104 -11.16 -10.17 -14.70
C VAL A 104 -11.41 -9.05 -15.71
N LEU A 105 -10.98 -9.22 -16.97
CA LEU A 105 -11.27 -8.27 -18.04
C LEU A 105 -12.77 -8.21 -18.35
N ASP A 106 -13.44 -9.37 -18.41
CA ASP A 106 -14.91 -9.45 -18.59
C ASP A 106 -15.65 -8.70 -17.46
N LEU A 107 -15.16 -8.86 -16.22
CA LEU A 107 -15.68 -8.16 -15.04
C LEU A 107 -15.51 -6.64 -15.17
N ALA A 108 -14.31 -6.18 -15.51
CA ALA A 108 -14.02 -4.75 -15.70
C ALA A 108 -14.86 -4.14 -16.82
N ALA A 109 -15.01 -4.85 -17.94
CA ALA A 109 -15.76 -4.38 -19.10
C ALA A 109 -17.24 -4.17 -18.77
N SER A 110 -17.89 -5.11 -18.08
CA SER A 110 -19.31 -4.94 -17.76
C SER A 110 -19.54 -4.02 -16.56
N LEU A 111 -18.58 -3.91 -15.63
CA LEU A 111 -18.63 -2.86 -14.60
C LEU A 111 -18.56 -1.48 -15.25
N SER A 112 -17.60 -1.25 -16.15
CA SER A 112 -17.49 0.00 -16.91
C SER A 112 -18.79 0.33 -17.64
N SER A 113 -19.36 -0.65 -18.35
CA SER A 113 -20.62 -0.50 -19.08
C SER A 113 -21.79 -0.14 -18.17
N ALA A 114 -21.92 -0.81 -17.01
CA ALA A 114 -22.95 -0.51 -16.03
C ALA A 114 -22.79 0.89 -15.45
N CYS A 115 -21.58 1.27 -15.05
CA CYS A 115 -21.33 2.59 -14.48
C CYS A 115 -21.56 3.72 -15.49
N VAL A 116 -21.19 3.54 -16.76
CA VAL A 116 -21.53 4.47 -17.86
C VAL A 116 -23.05 4.62 -18.01
N ALA A 117 -23.81 3.51 -17.99
CA ALA A 117 -25.27 3.55 -18.09
C ALA A 117 -25.94 4.31 -16.93
N HIS A 118 -25.28 4.38 -15.77
CA HIS A 118 -25.73 5.12 -14.60
C HIS A 118 -25.12 6.53 -14.46
N GLY A 119 -24.35 6.99 -15.44
CA GLY A 119 -23.76 8.34 -15.45
C GLY A 119 -22.46 8.48 -14.63
N TYR A 120 -21.81 7.37 -14.28
CA TYR A 120 -20.56 7.31 -13.50
C TYR A 120 -19.45 6.62 -14.31
N PRO A 121 -18.91 7.21 -15.38
CA PRO A 121 -17.92 6.53 -16.21
C PRO A 121 -16.66 6.19 -15.41
N LEU A 122 -16.34 4.90 -15.29
CA LEU A 122 -15.03 4.43 -14.85
C LEU A 122 -14.11 4.48 -16.08
N ALA A 123 -12.99 5.19 -15.99
CA ALA A 123 -12.01 5.33 -17.07
C ALA A 123 -11.29 4.00 -17.36
N LEU A 124 -12.00 3.02 -17.93
CA LEU A 124 -11.58 1.65 -18.21
C LEU A 124 -11.66 1.38 -19.72
N GLY A 125 -10.96 2.19 -20.51
CA GLY A 125 -10.99 2.12 -21.98
C GLY A 125 -10.09 1.02 -22.56
N THR A 126 -9.03 0.64 -21.85
CA THR A 126 -7.97 -0.27 -22.29
C THR A 126 -7.66 -1.36 -21.26
N VAL A 127 -6.90 -2.39 -21.66
CA VAL A 127 -6.38 -3.43 -20.76
C VAL A 127 -5.49 -2.82 -19.66
N ALA A 128 -4.62 -1.86 -20.01
CA ALA A 128 -3.77 -1.15 -19.05
C ALA A 128 -4.60 -0.40 -17.99
N GLU A 129 -5.65 0.29 -18.42
CA GLU A 129 -6.54 1.02 -17.50
C GLU A 129 -7.33 0.06 -16.58
N ALA A 130 -7.75 -1.10 -17.09
CA ALA A 130 -8.35 -2.14 -16.27
C ALA A 130 -7.36 -2.69 -15.22
N ALA A 131 -6.09 -2.91 -15.61
CA ALA A 131 -5.04 -3.31 -14.67
C ALA A 131 -4.81 -2.24 -13.58
N GLY A 132 -4.70 -0.96 -13.97
CA GLY A 132 -4.58 0.16 -13.03
C GLY A 132 -5.78 0.31 -12.09
N TYR A 133 -6.99 0.02 -12.58
CA TYR A 133 -8.19 -0.04 -11.75
C TYR A 133 -8.04 -1.08 -10.64
N PHE A 134 -7.73 -2.33 -10.96
CA PHE A 134 -7.58 -3.35 -9.91
C PHE A 134 -6.39 -3.08 -8.97
N GLN A 135 -5.28 -2.56 -9.50
CA GLN A 135 -4.12 -2.17 -8.69
C GLN A 135 -4.53 -1.17 -7.58
N THR A 136 -5.27 -0.12 -7.94
CA THR A 136 -5.72 0.91 -6.99
C THR A 136 -6.81 0.42 -6.03
N ARG A 137 -7.48 -0.70 -6.34
CA ARG A 137 -8.49 -1.35 -5.48
C ARG A 137 -7.95 -2.54 -4.68
N ARG A 138 -6.68 -2.92 -4.82
CA ARG A 138 -6.07 -4.09 -4.14
C ARG A 138 -6.40 -4.15 -2.64
N ARG A 139 -6.25 -3.02 -1.93
CA ARG A 139 -6.58 -2.95 -0.48
C ARG A 139 -8.05 -3.20 -0.20
N ARG A 140 -8.94 -2.66 -1.02
CA ARG A 140 -10.40 -2.83 -0.88
C ARG A 140 -10.79 -4.28 -1.11
N MET A 141 -10.22 -4.92 -2.14
CA MET A 141 -10.45 -6.34 -2.41
C MET A 141 -9.97 -7.22 -1.24
N VAL A 142 -8.78 -6.95 -0.70
CA VAL A 142 -8.26 -7.68 0.47
C VAL A 142 -9.12 -7.43 1.73
N ALA A 143 -9.60 -6.21 1.92
CA ALA A 143 -10.48 -5.89 3.05
C ALA A 143 -11.83 -6.63 2.97
N PHE A 144 -12.40 -6.78 1.78
CA PHE A 144 -13.55 -7.66 1.55
C PHE A 144 -13.23 -9.11 1.93
N LEU A 145 -12.09 -9.63 1.48
CA LEU A 145 -11.66 -10.99 1.79
C LEU A 145 -11.62 -11.24 3.30
N TYR A 146 -11.09 -10.30 4.08
CA TYR A 146 -10.98 -10.42 5.54
C TYR A 146 -12.35 -10.54 6.24
N ILE A 147 -13.36 -9.83 5.77
CA ILE A 147 -14.67 -9.79 6.43
C ILE A 147 -15.65 -10.83 5.90
N MET A 148 -15.49 -11.30 4.65
CA MET A 148 -16.42 -12.23 4.02
C MET A 148 -16.73 -13.48 4.86
N PRO A 149 -15.76 -14.18 5.49
CA PRO A 149 -16.06 -15.39 6.26
C PRO A 149 -17.01 -15.16 7.44
N LYS A 150 -17.04 -13.94 7.99
CA LYS A 150 -17.92 -13.56 9.10
C LYS A 150 -19.21 -12.89 8.64
N ALA A 151 -19.14 -12.08 7.58
CA ALA A 151 -20.26 -11.30 7.08
C ALA A 151 -21.23 -12.12 6.23
N CYS A 152 -20.72 -13.09 5.47
CA CYS A 152 -21.51 -14.01 4.67
C CYS A 152 -22.24 -15.01 5.58
N ARG A 153 -23.56 -15.17 5.42
CA ARG A 153 -24.40 -16.03 6.28
C ARG A 153 -25.49 -16.78 5.50
N GLY A 154 -25.49 -16.67 4.18
CA GLY A 154 -26.53 -17.22 3.30
C GLY A 154 -26.01 -18.40 2.50
N GLU A 155 -26.77 -18.76 1.47
CA GLU A 155 -26.51 -19.94 0.63
C GLU A 155 -26.10 -19.57 -0.80
N THR A 156 -26.04 -18.27 -1.13
CA THR A 156 -25.69 -17.81 -2.49
C THR A 156 -24.20 -18.05 -2.74
N VAL A 157 -23.90 -18.98 -3.66
CA VAL A 157 -22.53 -19.32 -4.00
C VAL A 157 -22.05 -18.44 -5.15
N ALA A 158 -21.11 -17.53 -4.90
CA ALA A 158 -20.57 -16.69 -5.96
C ALA A 158 -19.53 -17.43 -6.81
N ARG A 159 -19.95 -18.18 -7.85
CA ARG A 159 -19.03 -18.98 -8.69
C ARG A 159 -18.77 -18.39 -10.06
N THR A 160 -19.74 -17.68 -10.61
CA THR A 160 -19.65 -17.11 -11.94
C THR A 160 -19.30 -15.63 -11.87
N LEU A 161 -18.86 -15.07 -13.00
CA LEU A 161 -18.69 -13.61 -13.12
C LEU A 161 -19.95 -12.86 -12.72
N HIS A 162 -21.13 -13.35 -13.14
CA HIS A 162 -22.42 -12.77 -12.80
C HIS A 162 -22.61 -12.65 -11.28
N ASP A 163 -22.20 -13.67 -10.52
CA ASP A 163 -22.37 -13.70 -9.07
C ASP A 163 -21.35 -12.81 -8.34
N LEU A 164 -20.22 -12.49 -8.98
CA LEU A 164 -19.19 -11.59 -8.46
C LEU A 164 -19.51 -10.10 -8.72
N TYR A 165 -20.37 -9.76 -9.69
CA TYR A 165 -20.75 -8.38 -9.97
C TYR A 165 -21.31 -7.62 -8.76
N PRO A 166 -22.26 -8.18 -7.99
CA PRO A 166 -22.77 -7.50 -6.80
C PRO A 166 -21.67 -7.20 -5.79
N LEU A 167 -20.70 -8.11 -5.62
CA LEU A 167 -19.60 -7.94 -4.67
C LEU A 167 -18.63 -6.83 -5.10
N VAL A 168 -18.30 -6.77 -6.39
CA VAL A 168 -17.42 -5.73 -6.95
C VAL A 168 -18.12 -4.36 -6.94
N THR A 169 -19.42 -4.34 -7.20
CA THR A 169 -20.26 -3.14 -7.10
C THR A 169 -20.30 -2.64 -5.65
N LEU A 170 -20.51 -3.56 -4.69
CA LEU A 170 -20.50 -3.27 -3.26
C LEU A 170 -19.13 -2.73 -2.82
N MET A 171 -18.04 -3.31 -3.33
CA MET A 171 -16.68 -2.83 -3.08
C MET A 171 -16.45 -1.41 -3.61
N GLU A 172 -16.88 -1.12 -4.84
CA GLU A 172 -16.66 0.21 -5.44
C GLU A 172 -17.50 1.28 -4.74
N PHE A 173 -18.80 1.02 -4.54
CA PHE A 173 -19.76 2.04 -4.12
C PHE A 173 -20.03 2.10 -2.61
N ALA A 174 -19.63 1.10 -1.83
CA ALA A 174 -19.67 1.15 -0.37
C ALA A 174 -18.27 1.04 0.24
N GLY A 175 -17.43 0.15 -0.28
CA GLY A 175 -16.04 0.01 0.19
C GLY A 175 -15.15 1.21 -0.14
N GLY A 176 -15.31 1.81 -1.32
CA GLY A 176 -14.57 3.00 -1.75
C GLY A 176 -14.80 4.22 -0.84
N PRO A 177 -16.06 4.64 -0.62
CA PRO A 177 -16.38 5.76 0.26
C PRO A 177 -15.85 5.62 1.69
N MET A 178 -15.72 4.41 2.23
CA MET A 178 -15.20 4.20 3.58
C MET A 178 -13.81 4.79 3.81
N THR A 179 -12.88 4.60 2.84
CA THR A 179 -11.54 5.20 2.93
C THR A 179 -11.61 6.72 2.99
N ASN A 180 -12.49 7.32 2.19
CA ASN A 180 -12.69 8.77 2.18
C ASN A 180 -13.28 9.26 3.51
N LEU A 181 -14.29 8.57 4.05
CA LEU A 181 -14.90 8.93 5.34
C LEU A 181 -13.89 8.87 6.48
N ALA A 182 -13.05 7.84 6.54
CA ALA A 182 -11.99 7.72 7.54
C ALA A 182 -10.94 8.83 7.40
N GLN A 183 -10.52 9.15 6.17
CA GLN A 183 -9.63 10.28 5.91
C GLN A 183 -10.26 11.61 6.34
N MET A 184 -11.53 11.86 6.01
CA MET A 184 -12.25 13.07 6.45
C MET A 184 -12.31 13.15 7.98
N ALA A 185 -12.57 12.03 8.65
CA ALA A 185 -12.62 11.95 10.12
C ALA A 185 -11.25 12.25 10.75
N MET A 186 -10.17 11.76 10.13
CA MET A 186 -8.80 12.06 10.52
C MET A 186 -8.45 13.54 10.28
N MET A 187 -8.78 14.09 9.10
CA MET A 187 -8.52 15.48 8.73
C MET A 187 -9.23 16.47 9.67
N SER A 188 -10.48 16.18 10.03
CA SER A 188 -11.25 16.96 11.01
C SER A 188 -10.63 16.99 12.41
N ARG A 189 -9.73 16.04 12.73
CA ARG A 189 -8.99 15.99 13.99
C ARG A 189 -7.61 16.63 13.86
N VAL A 190 -7.09 16.79 12.64
CA VAL A 190 -5.78 17.38 12.38
C VAL A 190 -5.88 18.90 12.19
N PHE A 191 -6.85 19.37 11.41
CA PHE A 191 -7.01 20.76 11.02
C PHE A 191 -8.26 21.37 11.67
N ASP A 192 -8.08 22.49 12.39
CA ASP A 192 -9.18 23.15 13.09
C ASP A 192 -10.18 23.83 12.13
N ASP A 193 -9.74 24.18 10.91
CA ASP A 193 -10.54 24.81 9.86
C ASP A 193 -11.12 23.80 8.85
N TYR A 194 -10.96 22.49 9.10
CA TYR A 194 -11.48 21.47 8.20
C TYR A 194 -13.01 21.51 8.14
N SER A 195 -13.53 21.56 6.92
CA SER A 195 -14.97 21.59 6.66
C SER A 195 -15.33 20.65 5.53
N VAL A 196 -16.51 20.04 5.65
CA VAL A 196 -17.10 19.21 4.61
C VAL A 196 -18.49 19.72 4.31
N THR A 197 -18.75 20.01 3.05
CA THR A 197 -20.06 20.35 2.52
C THR A 197 -20.64 19.12 1.82
N SER A 198 -21.88 18.77 2.16
CA SER A 198 -22.60 17.65 1.54
C SER A 198 -23.96 18.12 1.03
N ASP A 199 -24.38 17.61 -0.12
CA ASP A 199 -25.74 17.78 -0.66
C ASP A 199 -26.67 16.61 -0.30
N GLY A 200 -26.14 15.62 0.44
CA GLY A 200 -26.82 14.37 0.79
C GLY A 200 -26.47 13.20 -0.14
N VAL A 201 -25.80 13.46 -1.27
CA VAL A 201 -25.35 12.47 -2.25
C VAL A 201 -23.82 12.43 -2.32
N GLY A 202 -23.18 13.60 -2.48
CA GLY A 202 -21.75 13.78 -2.55
C GLY A 202 -21.22 14.66 -1.41
N VAL A 203 -19.90 14.67 -1.26
CA VAL A 203 -19.18 15.49 -0.28
C VAL A 203 -18.06 16.25 -0.96
N LEU A 204 -17.85 17.49 -0.53
CA LEU A 204 -16.73 18.33 -0.89
C LEU A 204 -16.02 18.75 0.39
N ALA A 205 -14.74 18.40 0.52
CA ALA A 205 -13.90 18.87 1.62
C ALA A 205 -13.14 20.12 1.18
N ASN A 206 -12.90 21.05 2.11
CA ASN A 206 -12.05 22.22 1.83
C ASN A 206 -10.55 21.89 1.75
N ARG A 207 -10.16 20.67 2.14
CA ARG A 207 -8.79 20.16 2.14
C ARG A 207 -8.80 18.69 1.70
N GLU A 208 -7.79 18.29 0.94
CA GLU A 208 -7.54 16.90 0.57
C GLU A 208 -6.13 16.51 0.97
N VAL A 209 -5.88 15.21 1.09
CA VAL A 209 -4.59 14.67 1.51
C VAL A 209 -4.23 13.46 0.68
N ASP A 210 -2.97 13.39 0.27
CA ASP A 210 -2.37 12.17 -0.27
C ASP A 210 -1.41 11.58 0.77
N LEU A 211 -1.74 10.37 1.23
CA LEU A 211 -0.96 9.64 2.23
C LEU A 211 -0.05 8.59 1.61
N LEU A 212 -0.17 8.35 0.31
CA LEU A 212 0.54 7.30 -0.39
C LEU A 212 1.81 7.84 -1.07
N ASP A 213 2.72 6.92 -1.37
CA ASP A 213 3.84 7.21 -2.24
C ASP A 213 3.42 7.27 -3.71
N GLN A 214 4.34 7.70 -4.57
CA GLN A 214 4.17 7.60 -6.02
C GLN A 214 3.81 6.16 -6.41
N GLY A 215 2.82 6.01 -7.30
CA GLY A 215 2.27 4.70 -7.69
C GLY A 215 1.23 4.12 -6.73
N GLY A 216 0.84 4.84 -5.68
CA GLY A 216 -0.24 4.41 -4.77
C GLY A 216 0.18 3.35 -3.75
N PHE A 217 1.48 3.27 -3.43
CA PHE A 217 2.02 2.33 -2.45
C PHE A 217 2.10 2.94 -1.05
N ASP A 218 2.10 2.09 -0.01
CA ASP A 218 2.41 2.54 1.34
C ASP A 218 3.86 2.99 1.45
N SER A 219 4.11 4.08 2.17
CA SER A 219 5.49 4.51 2.42
C SER A 219 6.24 3.47 3.26
N GLU A 220 7.34 2.95 2.73
CA GLU A 220 8.31 2.17 3.50
C GLU A 220 9.46 3.04 3.99
N ARG A 221 9.97 2.75 5.18
CA ARG A 221 11.17 3.42 5.73
C ARG A 221 12.38 3.22 4.80
N VAL A 222 12.51 2.03 4.24
CA VAL A 222 13.41 1.67 3.14
C VAL A 222 12.89 0.38 2.50
N SER A 223 12.70 0.38 1.18
CA SER A 223 12.21 -0.79 0.44
C SER A 223 13.33 -1.80 0.18
N LEU A 224 12.97 -3.02 -0.26
CA LEU A 224 13.95 -3.99 -0.75
C LEU A 224 14.74 -3.45 -1.96
N LEU A 225 14.04 -2.79 -2.90
CA LEU A 225 14.67 -2.19 -4.07
C LEU A 225 15.65 -1.08 -3.66
N ASP A 226 15.28 -0.24 -2.69
CA ASP A 226 16.18 0.78 -2.15
C ASP A 226 17.45 0.12 -1.58
N MET A 227 17.33 -0.97 -0.82
CA MET A 227 18.51 -1.66 -0.29
C MET A 227 19.44 -2.15 -1.40
N ILE A 228 18.89 -2.77 -2.44
CA ILE A 228 19.64 -3.28 -3.60
C ILE A 228 20.33 -2.13 -4.34
N GLU A 229 19.59 -1.08 -4.67
CA GLU A 229 20.11 0.12 -5.35
C GLU A 229 21.26 0.75 -4.58
N PHE A 230 21.17 0.77 -3.24
CA PHE A 230 22.20 1.30 -2.36
C PHE A 230 23.23 0.27 -1.88
N GLY A 231 23.39 -0.83 -2.63
CA GLY A 231 24.52 -1.75 -2.58
C GLY A 231 24.36 -2.96 -1.66
N ALA A 232 23.15 -3.26 -1.19
CA ALA A 232 22.89 -4.51 -0.48
C ALA A 232 23.05 -5.69 -1.44
N LYS A 233 23.71 -6.75 -0.95
CA LYS A 233 23.84 -7.99 -1.71
C LYS A 233 22.58 -8.81 -1.55
N THR A 234 22.08 -9.33 -2.64
CA THR A 234 21.02 -10.33 -2.64
C THR A 234 21.60 -11.68 -3.01
N VAL A 235 21.24 -12.70 -2.23
CA VAL A 235 21.63 -14.07 -2.46
C VAL A 235 20.37 -14.91 -2.42
N VAL A 236 20.08 -15.60 -3.52
CA VAL A 236 18.92 -16.46 -3.68
C VAL A 236 19.41 -17.85 -4.07
N SER A 237 18.83 -18.86 -3.43
CA SER A 237 19.06 -20.25 -3.77
C SER A 237 18.44 -20.57 -5.12
N SER A 238 19.18 -21.24 -6.00
CA SER A 238 18.65 -21.71 -7.28
C SER A 238 17.43 -22.63 -7.12
N ALA A 239 17.27 -23.26 -5.95
CA ALA A 239 16.11 -24.10 -5.64
C ALA A 239 14.82 -23.31 -5.40
N ASN A 240 14.91 -22.01 -5.10
CA ASN A 240 13.77 -21.15 -4.82
C ASN A 240 13.45 -20.19 -5.97
N VAL A 241 14.20 -20.23 -7.07
CA VAL A 241 13.88 -19.47 -8.28
C VAL A 241 12.56 -19.99 -8.87
N PRO A 242 11.53 -19.13 -9.02
CA PRO A 242 10.25 -19.52 -9.60
C PRO A 242 10.42 -20.01 -11.05
N ALA A 243 9.53 -20.90 -11.48
CA ALA A 243 9.50 -21.32 -12.87
C ALA A 243 9.08 -20.13 -13.76
N PRO A 244 9.80 -19.80 -14.86
CA PRO A 244 9.57 -18.56 -15.63
C PRO A 244 8.14 -18.35 -16.14
N ARG A 245 7.42 -19.44 -16.44
CA ARG A 245 6.05 -19.42 -16.96
C ARG A 245 4.98 -19.49 -15.87
N ARG A 246 5.36 -19.49 -14.60
CA ARG A 246 4.43 -19.52 -13.46
C ARG A 246 4.47 -18.20 -12.74
N LEU A 247 3.29 -17.63 -12.55
CA LEU A 247 3.08 -16.42 -11.77
C LEU A 247 2.43 -16.78 -10.43
N LEU A 248 2.72 -15.97 -9.41
CA LEU A 248 2.09 -16.00 -8.10
C LEU A 248 2.16 -17.39 -7.44
N SER A 249 3.38 -17.92 -7.33
CA SER A 249 3.69 -19.23 -6.78
C SER A 249 4.30 -19.18 -5.37
N LYS A 250 4.27 -20.30 -4.62
CA LYS A 250 4.92 -20.38 -3.29
C LYS A 250 6.42 -20.15 -3.39
N ALA A 251 7.04 -20.54 -4.52
CA ALA A 251 8.43 -20.25 -4.83
C ALA A 251 8.76 -18.75 -4.78
N GLU A 252 7.85 -17.88 -5.25
CA GLU A 252 8.06 -16.43 -5.18
C GLU A 252 8.15 -15.94 -3.74
N VAL A 253 7.30 -16.46 -2.84
CA VAL A 253 7.36 -16.11 -1.41
C VAL A 253 8.68 -16.61 -0.79
N ARG A 254 9.13 -17.82 -1.12
CA ARG A 254 10.42 -18.34 -0.63
C ARG A 254 11.59 -17.51 -1.12
N MET A 255 11.61 -17.18 -2.41
CA MET A 255 12.60 -16.29 -3.01
C MET A 255 12.59 -14.90 -2.35
N GLN A 256 11.41 -14.35 -2.07
CA GLN A 256 11.28 -13.06 -1.40
C GLN A 256 11.84 -13.12 0.03
N ILE A 257 11.57 -14.18 0.79
CA ILE A 257 12.15 -14.37 2.13
C ILE A 257 13.69 -14.31 2.04
N GLU A 258 14.29 -15.04 1.11
CA GLU A 258 15.75 -15.02 0.89
C GLU A 258 16.26 -13.63 0.47
N TYR A 259 15.52 -12.92 -0.37
CA TYR A 259 15.85 -11.53 -0.73
C TYR A 259 15.82 -10.60 0.48
N LEU A 260 14.81 -10.69 1.34
CA LEU A 260 14.71 -9.87 2.54
C LEU A 260 15.83 -10.23 3.53
N GLU A 261 16.07 -11.51 3.77
CA GLU A 261 17.13 -11.96 4.68
C GLU A 261 18.52 -11.53 4.19
N SER A 262 18.81 -11.66 2.91
CA SER A 262 20.12 -11.28 2.35
C SER A 262 20.30 -9.76 2.26
N ALA A 263 19.32 -9.01 1.76
CA ALA A 263 19.42 -7.56 1.62
C ALA A 263 19.49 -6.84 2.98
N PHE A 264 18.85 -7.40 4.01
CA PHE A 264 18.84 -6.84 5.36
C PHE A 264 19.73 -7.60 6.35
N ALA A 265 20.64 -8.46 5.85
CA ALA A 265 21.59 -9.22 6.67
C ALA A 265 22.47 -8.31 7.56
N GLU A 266 22.78 -7.09 7.10
CA GLU A 266 23.54 -6.10 7.90
C GLU A 266 22.82 -5.64 9.18
N PHE A 267 21.56 -6.04 9.38
CA PHE A 267 20.74 -5.76 10.56
C PHE A 267 20.32 -7.02 11.31
N ASP A 268 20.93 -8.16 10.99
CA ASP A 268 20.65 -9.42 11.67
C ASP A 268 19.14 -9.76 11.62
N LEU A 269 18.47 -9.50 10.47
CA LEU A 269 17.00 -9.62 10.33
C LEU A 269 16.48 -10.98 10.80
N ALA A 270 17.18 -12.06 10.45
CA ALA A 270 16.84 -13.43 10.84
C ALA A 270 16.90 -13.69 12.36
N ASP A 271 17.65 -12.88 13.10
CA ASP A 271 17.80 -12.94 14.56
C ASP A 271 16.84 -11.99 15.30
N THR A 272 15.88 -11.40 14.58
CA THR A 272 14.77 -10.63 15.17
C THR A 272 13.48 -11.46 15.21
N SER A 273 12.42 -10.90 15.79
CA SER A 273 11.05 -11.44 15.66
C SER A 273 10.61 -11.77 14.22
N PHE A 274 11.23 -11.18 13.19
CA PHE A 274 11.01 -11.59 11.80
C PHE A 274 11.38 -13.06 11.56
N GLY A 275 12.52 -13.52 12.08
CA GLY A 275 12.96 -14.91 11.93
C GLY A 275 12.03 -15.91 12.61
N GLU A 276 11.41 -15.55 13.73
CA GLU A 276 10.38 -16.39 14.37
C GLU A 276 9.15 -16.55 13.46
N ILE A 277 8.66 -15.43 12.91
CA ILE A 277 7.53 -15.44 11.99
C ILE A 277 7.86 -16.19 10.69
N GLN A 278 9.06 -16.02 10.16
CA GLN A 278 9.56 -16.74 8.99
C GLN A 278 9.57 -18.26 9.23
N ARG A 279 10.00 -18.73 10.41
CA ARG A 279 9.96 -20.14 10.79
C ARG A 279 8.55 -20.73 10.88
N LEU A 280 7.53 -19.91 11.19
CA LEU A 280 6.12 -20.34 11.16
C LEU A 280 5.56 -20.46 9.74
N ILE A 281 6.00 -19.58 8.83
CA ILE A 281 5.50 -19.51 7.45
C ILE A 281 6.21 -20.50 6.52
N ALA A 282 7.53 -20.62 6.62
CA ALA A 282 8.35 -21.39 5.68
C ALA A 282 7.88 -22.85 5.47
N PRO A 283 7.47 -23.61 6.51
CA PRO A 283 6.95 -24.97 6.32
C PRO A 283 5.71 -25.03 5.44
N LEU A 284 4.86 -24.00 5.48
CA LEU A 284 3.61 -23.93 4.70
C LEU A 284 3.86 -23.69 3.21
N LEU A 285 5.05 -23.19 2.88
CA LEU A 285 5.48 -22.94 1.50
C LEU A 285 6.01 -24.18 0.80
N THR A 286 6.04 -25.34 1.47
CA THR A 286 6.47 -26.60 0.87
C THR A 286 5.34 -27.29 0.10
N GLY A 287 5.70 -28.23 -0.79
CA GLY A 287 4.75 -29.02 -1.56
C GLY A 287 4.38 -28.42 -2.92
N GLN A 288 3.13 -28.58 -3.33
CA GLN A 288 2.66 -28.13 -4.65
C GLN A 288 2.75 -26.61 -4.79
N GLU A 289 3.29 -26.15 -5.92
CA GLU A 289 3.34 -24.74 -6.29
C GLU A 289 1.94 -24.25 -6.68
N THR A 290 1.31 -23.51 -5.76
CA THR A 290 -0.04 -22.96 -5.89
C THR A 290 -0.07 -21.51 -5.41
N TYR A 291 -1.06 -20.75 -5.87
CA TYR A 291 -1.34 -19.40 -5.37
C TYR A 291 -1.78 -19.39 -3.89
N LEU A 292 -2.58 -20.40 -3.51
CA LEU A 292 -3.12 -20.52 -2.16
C LEU A 292 -2.20 -21.31 -1.25
N VAL A 293 -2.21 -20.92 0.03
CA VAL A 293 -1.58 -21.64 1.14
C VAL A 293 -2.67 -21.88 2.17
N SER A 294 -3.09 -23.13 2.33
CA SER A 294 -4.14 -23.52 3.28
C SER A 294 -3.58 -24.49 4.31
N VAL A 295 -3.95 -24.29 5.58
CA VAL A 295 -3.55 -25.14 6.70
C VAL A 295 -4.74 -25.34 7.64
N PRO A 296 -4.93 -26.54 8.23
CA PRO A 296 -5.96 -26.74 9.24
C PRO A 296 -5.77 -25.75 10.39
N ALA A 297 -6.83 -25.01 10.72
CA ALA A 297 -6.80 -23.93 11.70
C ALA A 297 -6.31 -24.42 13.06
N GLU A 298 -6.82 -25.57 13.51
CA GLU A 298 -6.43 -26.18 14.78
C GLU A 298 -4.92 -26.52 14.84
N ALA A 299 -4.35 -27.03 13.76
CA ALA A 299 -2.94 -27.38 13.69
C ALA A 299 -2.05 -26.13 13.72
N PHE A 300 -2.43 -25.08 13.00
CA PHE A 300 -1.68 -23.84 12.98
C PHE A 300 -1.77 -23.09 14.31
N LEU A 301 -2.97 -23.00 14.89
CA LEU A 301 -3.16 -22.39 16.22
C LEU A 301 -2.32 -23.08 17.29
N ARG A 302 -2.23 -24.42 17.28
CA ARG A 302 -1.29 -25.15 18.15
C ARG A 302 0.17 -24.77 17.92
N ALA A 303 0.58 -24.53 16.68
CA ALA A 303 1.95 -24.10 16.39
C ALA A 303 2.26 -22.70 16.95
N LEU A 304 1.24 -21.83 17.07
CA LEU A 304 1.38 -20.51 17.70
C LEU A 304 1.59 -20.58 19.22
N GLU A 305 1.28 -21.70 19.87
CA GLU A 305 1.49 -21.89 21.32
C GLU A 305 2.94 -22.29 21.67
N ALA A 306 3.77 -22.63 20.68
CA ALA A 306 5.16 -23.02 20.93
C ALA A 306 5.95 -21.87 21.61
N PRO A 307 6.94 -22.12 22.48
CA PRO A 307 7.77 -21.06 23.06
C PRO A 307 8.52 -20.24 21.98
N GLY A 308 8.59 -18.91 22.15
CA GLY A 308 9.21 -17.98 21.20
C GLY A 308 9.54 -16.62 21.82
N GLU A 309 10.13 -15.72 21.04
CA GLU A 309 10.36 -14.30 21.38
C GLU A 309 9.02 -13.56 21.51
N LEU A 310 8.05 -13.90 20.65
CA LEU A 310 6.70 -13.34 20.70
C LEU A 310 5.75 -14.21 21.54
N SER A 311 4.87 -13.56 22.31
CA SER A 311 3.80 -14.29 23.01
C SER A 311 2.83 -14.95 22.00
N PRO A 312 2.15 -16.05 22.36
CA PRO A 312 1.14 -16.68 21.50
C PRO A 312 0.06 -15.70 21.01
N GLU A 313 -0.43 -14.83 21.90
CA GLU A 313 -1.43 -13.82 21.57
C GLU A 313 -0.90 -12.83 20.54
N ARG A 314 0.38 -12.43 20.67
CA ARG A 314 1.00 -11.51 19.72
C ARG A 314 1.18 -12.16 18.35
N ARG A 315 1.59 -13.43 18.28
CA ARG A 315 1.68 -14.19 17.02
C ARG A 315 0.32 -14.31 16.35
N ARG A 316 -0.72 -14.66 17.11
CA ARG A 316 -2.09 -14.76 16.60
C ARG A 316 -2.56 -13.43 16.00
N ALA A 317 -2.41 -12.32 16.74
CA ALA A 317 -2.82 -10.99 16.28
C ALA A 317 -2.02 -10.48 15.06
N LEU A 318 -0.78 -10.95 14.87
CA LEU A 318 0.05 -10.63 13.71
C LEU A 318 -0.31 -11.47 12.48
N LEU A 319 -0.72 -12.72 12.68
CA LEU A 319 -0.88 -13.69 11.58
C LEU A 319 -2.33 -13.82 11.10
N ILE A 320 -3.32 -13.61 11.97
CA ILE A 320 -4.73 -13.87 11.70
C ILE A 320 -5.54 -12.60 11.91
N PHE A 321 -6.33 -12.21 10.91
CA PHE A 321 -7.23 -11.07 11.05
C PHE A 321 -8.41 -11.42 11.96
N GLU A 322 -8.63 -10.61 13.01
CA GLU A 322 -9.69 -10.84 13.99
C GLU A 322 -10.80 -9.79 13.99
N GLY A 323 -10.66 -8.71 13.21
CA GLY A 323 -11.67 -7.66 13.12
C GLY A 323 -13.01 -8.14 12.56
N GLU A 324 -14.04 -7.33 12.71
CA GLU A 324 -15.41 -7.64 12.29
C GLU A 324 -15.92 -6.71 11.19
N THR A 325 -15.37 -5.51 11.11
CA THR A 325 -15.87 -4.46 10.21
C THR A 325 -14.95 -4.26 9.02
N TYR A 326 -15.52 -3.75 7.92
CA TYR A 326 -14.74 -3.40 6.74
C TYR A 326 -13.71 -2.30 7.04
N SER A 327 -14.07 -1.30 7.85
CA SER A 327 -13.15 -0.23 8.28
C SER A 327 -11.90 -0.75 9.01
N GLU A 328 -12.03 -1.80 9.84
CA GLU A 328 -10.88 -2.45 10.50
C GLU A 328 -10.02 -3.23 9.49
N ALA A 329 -10.64 -3.74 8.42
CA ALA A 329 -9.98 -4.58 7.42
C ALA A 329 -9.17 -3.78 6.37
N ILE A 330 -9.56 -2.53 6.04
CA ILE A 330 -8.94 -1.71 4.96
C ILE A 330 -7.41 -1.65 5.05
N ASN A 331 -6.88 -1.46 6.26
CA ASN A 331 -5.45 -1.31 6.50
C ASN A 331 -4.86 -2.46 7.34
N SER A 332 -5.48 -3.62 7.25
CA SER A 332 -4.97 -4.87 7.81
C SER A 332 -3.96 -5.54 6.89
N TYR A 333 -3.00 -6.24 7.49
CA TYR A 333 -1.84 -6.87 6.83
C TYR A 333 -1.68 -8.35 7.21
N GLN A 334 -2.61 -8.88 8.01
CA GLN A 334 -2.53 -10.26 8.49
C GLN A 334 -2.56 -11.24 7.31
N PRO A 335 -1.60 -12.17 7.22
CA PRO A 335 -1.48 -13.03 6.05
C PRO A 335 -2.59 -14.09 5.97
N PHE A 336 -3.23 -14.47 7.07
CA PHE A 336 -4.23 -15.53 7.09
C PHE A 336 -5.65 -15.01 7.37
N VAL A 337 -6.58 -15.64 6.67
CA VAL A 337 -8.02 -15.50 6.85
C VAL A 337 -8.57 -16.86 7.24
N GLN A 338 -9.42 -16.91 8.28
CA GLN A 338 -10.09 -18.15 8.66
C GLN A 338 -11.30 -18.37 7.77
N ILE A 339 -11.31 -19.50 7.05
CA ILE A 339 -12.42 -19.96 6.22
C ILE A 339 -12.77 -21.37 6.70
N ASP A 340 -13.91 -21.51 7.36
CA ASP A 340 -14.33 -22.75 8.04
C ASP A 340 -13.26 -23.27 9.03
N ASP A 341 -12.83 -24.51 8.87
CA ASP A 341 -11.79 -25.16 9.69
C ASP A 341 -10.37 -24.92 9.16
N GLN A 342 -10.20 -24.08 8.13
CA GLN A 342 -8.91 -23.77 7.52
C GLN A 342 -8.49 -22.32 7.79
N LEU A 343 -7.18 -22.12 7.92
CA LEU A 343 -6.54 -20.82 7.73
C LEU A 343 -6.00 -20.78 6.31
N VAL A 344 -6.48 -19.81 5.54
CA VAL A 344 -6.15 -19.64 4.14
C VAL A 344 -5.38 -18.35 3.95
N SER A 345 -4.28 -18.44 3.23
CA SER A 345 -3.47 -17.33 2.76
C SER A 345 -3.24 -17.47 1.26
N ASN A 346 -2.60 -16.47 0.68
CA ASN A 346 -2.13 -16.50 -0.69
C ASN A 346 -0.78 -15.80 -0.81
N VAL A 347 -0.14 -15.96 -1.97
CA VAL A 347 1.17 -15.37 -2.27
C VAL A 347 1.22 -13.87 -2.00
N ASN A 348 0.17 -13.12 -2.33
CA ASN A 348 0.15 -11.66 -2.17
C ASN A 348 -0.02 -11.24 -0.71
N LEU A 349 -0.86 -11.92 0.06
CA LEU A 349 -1.03 -11.67 1.49
C LEU A 349 0.28 -11.94 2.25
N LEU A 350 0.95 -13.06 1.96
CA LEU A 350 2.25 -13.38 2.55
C LEU A 350 3.31 -12.37 2.16
N THR A 351 3.40 -12.03 0.88
CA THR A 351 4.38 -11.08 0.34
C THR A 351 4.23 -9.70 0.96
N ARG A 352 2.99 -9.20 1.01
CA ARG A 352 2.64 -7.91 1.62
C ARG A 352 2.94 -7.91 3.12
N PHE A 353 2.56 -8.97 3.82
CA PHE A 353 2.82 -9.12 5.25
C PHE A 353 4.32 -9.13 5.56
N LEU A 354 5.12 -9.93 4.85
CA LEU A 354 6.56 -10.05 5.10
C LEU A 354 7.29 -8.72 4.86
N ASN A 355 6.91 -7.97 3.81
CA ASN A 355 7.47 -6.64 3.55
C ASN A 355 7.15 -5.64 4.67
N ASP A 356 5.89 -5.59 5.14
CA ASP A 356 5.49 -4.72 6.25
C ASP A 356 6.19 -5.15 7.56
N TYR A 357 6.14 -6.44 7.87
CA TYR A 357 6.62 -6.97 9.14
C TYR A 357 8.14 -6.85 9.29
N LYS A 358 8.91 -6.98 8.20
CA LYS A 358 10.34 -6.63 8.18
C LYS A 358 10.58 -5.22 8.75
N THR A 359 9.79 -4.24 8.31
CA THR A 359 9.94 -2.85 8.79
C THR A 359 9.63 -2.75 10.28
N VAL A 360 8.60 -3.45 10.75
CA VAL A 360 8.24 -3.50 12.18
C VAL A 360 9.35 -4.13 13.01
N ALA A 361 9.88 -5.27 12.59
CA ALA A 361 10.92 -6.02 13.30
C ALA A 361 12.25 -5.25 13.38
N LEU A 362 12.62 -4.51 12.33
CA LEU A 362 13.84 -3.71 12.31
C LEU A 362 13.68 -2.32 12.95
N SER A 363 12.45 -1.81 13.10
CA SER A 363 12.18 -0.45 13.61
C SER A 363 12.89 -0.11 14.93
N PRO A 364 13.00 -1.01 15.92
CA PRO A 364 13.73 -0.74 17.17
C PRO A 364 15.26 -0.62 16.97
N GLN A 365 15.83 -1.15 15.89
CA GLN A 365 17.26 -1.19 15.70
C GLN A 365 17.85 0.15 15.26
N LYS A 366 18.82 0.65 16.03
CA LYS A 366 19.43 1.97 15.74
C LYS A 366 20.24 1.99 14.45
N ARG A 367 20.97 0.90 14.14
CA ARG A 367 21.75 0.78 12.89
C ARG A 367 20.84 0.90 11.67
N PHE A 368 19.70 0.22 11.70
CA PHE A 368 18.68 0.28 10.65
C PHE A 368 18.13 1.70 10.46
N GLN A 369 17.73 2.37 11.54
CA GLN A 369 17.24 3.75 11.47
C GLN A 369 18.26 4.71 10.87
N ILE A 370 19.55 4.54 11.18
CA ILE A 370 20.64 5.37 10.66
C ILE A 370 20.84 5.10 9.16
N ARG A 371 20.97 3.82 8.77
CA ARG A 371 21.16 3.44 7.37
C ARG A 371 19.99 3.88 6.49
N SER A 372 18.75 3.68 6.96
CA SER A 372 17.55 4.13 6.25
C SER A 372 17.48 5.66 6.13
N GLY A 373 18.05 6.39 7.11
CA GLY A 373 18.21 7.85 7.04
C GLY A 373 19.15 8.26 5.92
N PHE A 374 20.34 7.66 5.84
CA PHE A 374 21.30 7.95 4.77
C PHE A 374 20.77 7.60 3.37
N ILE A 375 20.07 6.48 3.22
CA ILE A 375 19.42 6.11 1.95
C ILE A 375 18.39 7.18 1.57
N PHE A 376 17.57 7.63 2.53
CA PHE A 376 16.58 8.66 2.28
C PHE A 376 17.20 10.00 1.86
N GLU A 377 18.30 10.43 2.49
CA GLU A 377 19.05 11.63 2.10
C GLU A 377 19.58 11.56 0.66
N LYS A 378 20.04 10.38 0.23
CA LYS A 378 20.50 10.18 -1.16
C LYS A 378 19.35 10.28 -2.15
N LYS A 379 18.20 9.68 -1.86
CA LYS A 379 16.99 9.80 -2.69
C LYS A 379 16.53 11.25 -2.82
N VAL A 380 16.59 12.02 -1.73
CA VAL A 380 16.33 13.48 -1.76
C VAL A 380 17.34 14.19 -2.67
N CYS A 381 18.63 13.87 -2.57
CA CYS A 381 19.64 14.45 -3.46
C CYS A 381 19.38 14.15 -4.94
N GLU A 382 18.95 12.94 -5.29
CA GLU A 382 18.65 12.53 -6.67
C GLU A 382 17.48 13.34 -7.24
N VAL A 383 16.39 13.48 -6.49
CA VAL A 383 15.24 14.31 -6.88
C VAL A 383 15.65 15.77 -7.08
N LEU A 384 16.45 16.33 -6.16
CA LEU A 384 16.92 17.71 -6.26
C LEU A 384 17.84 17.94 -7.47
N LYS A 385 18.75 17.00 -7.75
CA LYS A 385 19.61 17.04 -8.94
C LYS A 385 18.79 17.01 -10.23
N ALA A 386 17.80 16.12 -10.30
CA ALA A 386 16.90 16.03 -11.45
C ALA A 386 16.10 17.33 -11.66
N ALA A 387 15.82 18.08 -10.60
CA ALA A 387 15.18 19.39 -10.65
C ALA A 387 16.15 20.58 -10.88
N GLY A 388 17.41 20.31 -11.23
CA GLY A 388 18.41 21.33 -11.59
C GLY A 388 19.13 22.00 -10.41
N PHE A 389 19.03 21.46 -9.19
CA PHE A 389 19.80 21.95 -8.05
C PHE A 389 21.24 21.45 -8.09
N THR A 390 22.19 22.29 -7.69
CA THR A 390 23.58 21.88 -7.49
C THR A 390 23.79 21.43 -6.04
N VAL A 391 24.06 20.14 -5.82
CA VAL A 391 24.34 19.59 -4.48
C VAL A 391 25.77 19.94 -4.06
N THR A 392 25.93 20.57 -2.90
CA THR A 392 27.22 21.14 -2.46
C THR A 392 28.18 20.15 -1.81
N GLY A 393 27.67 19.00 -1.35
CA GLY A 393 28.42 18.00 -0.58
C GLY A 393 28.75 18.43 0.87
N ILE A 394 28.21 19.56 1.35
CA ILE A 394 28.38 20.00 2.73
C ILE A 394 27.53 19.12 3.64
N THR A 395 28.19 18.33 4.49
CA THR A 395 27.56 17.50 5.53
C THR A 395 27.84 18.00 6.94
N ARG A 396 28.90 18.81 7.14
CA ARG A 396 29.27 19.38 8.44
C ARG A 396 30.03 20.70 8.35
N ILE A 397 29.70 21.64 9.24
CA ILE A 397 30.46 22.89 9.49
C ILE A 397 30.51 23.14 11.00
N ASP A 398 31.69 23.35 11.57
CA ASP A 398 31.86 23.68 13.00
C ASP A 398 31.05 22.78 13.95
N ARG A 399 31.15 21.46 13.72
CA ARG A 399 30.43 20.39 14.42
C ARG A 399 28.91 20.32 14.15
N SER A 400 28.32 21.32 13.51
CA SER A 400 26.93 21.31 13.06
C SER A 400 26.77 20.45 11.80
N GLU A 401 25.88 19.48 11.88
CA GLU A 401 25.53 18.58 10.77
C GLU A 401 24.41 19.19 9.93
N PHE A 402 24.49 18.96 8.61
CA PHE A 402 23.50 19.35 7.62
C PHE A 402 23.24 18.14 6.73
N ASP A 403 21.96 17.83 6.46
CA ASP A 403 21.61 16.62 5.70
C ASP A 403 21.86 16.85 4.19
N VAL A 404 21.10 17.75 3.56
CA VAL A 404 21.23 18.05 2.13
C VAL A 404 21.26 19.55 1.88
N VAL A 405 22.42 20.06 1.49
CA VAL A 405 22.63 21.48 1.14
C VAL A 405 22.85 21.62 -0.35
N THR A 406 22.04 22.46 -1.00
CA THR A 406 22.08 22.71 -2.43
C THR A 406 22.09 24.19 -2.76
N THR A 407 22.42 24.53 -4.01
CA THR A 407 22.29 25.89 -4.55
C THR A 407 21.55 25.87 -5.87
N LYS A 408 20.68 26.86 -6.09
CA LYS A 408 19.98 27.11 -7.36
C LYS A 408 19.75 28.61 -7.50
N ALA A 409 20.01 29.16 -8.69
CA ALA A 409 19.80 30.58 -9.00
C ALA A 409 20.39 31.57 -7.95
N GLY A 410 21.57 31.26 -7.39
CA GLY A 410 22.23 32.12 -6.39
C GLY A 410 21.68 32.03 -4.95
N VAL A 411 20.71 31.13 -4.71
CA VAL A 411 20.10 30.90 -3.39
C VAL A 411 20.58 29.56 -2.82
N ILE A 412 20.87 29.53 -1.52
CA ILE A 412 21.14 28.29 -0.78
C ILE A 412 19.80 27.64 -0.40
N HIS A 413 19.65 26.34 -0.63
CA HIS A 413 18.51 25.57 -0.12
C HIS A 413 19.03 24.48 0.82
N ASN A 414 18.67 24.60 2.10
CA ASN A 414 19.03 23.64 3.14
C ASN A 414 17.83 22.75 3.46
N PHE A 415 17.93 21.46 3.14
CA PHE A 415 16.91 20.45 3.34
C PHE A 415 17.30 19.54 4.50
N GLN A 416 16.54 19.57 5.58
CA GLN A 416 16.61 18.58 6.65
C GLN A 416 15.73 17.38 6.31
N CYS A 417 16.30 16.19 6.25
CA CYS A 417 15.60 14.95 5.97
C CYS A 417 15.07 14.33 7.28
N LYS A 418 13.80 13.88 7.26
CA LYS A 418 13.14 13.18 8.38
C LYS A 418 12.48 11.90 7.92
N ASN A 419 13.18 10.79 8.17
CA ASN A 419 12.67 9.45 7.94
C ASN A 419 12.01 8.89 9.23
N THR A 420 10.92 9.52 9.69
CA THR A 420 10.19 9.08 10.89
C THR A 420 8.97 8.27 10.49
N PHE A 421 8.92 7.01 10.89
CA PHE A 421 7.79 6.11 10.61
C PHE A 421 6.51 6.65 11.25
N ILE A 422 5.45 6.74 10.44
CA ILE A 422 4.09 7.04 10.86
C ILE A 422 3.24 5.87 10.38
N ASP A 423 2.52 5.27 11.32
CA ASP A 423 1.63 4.15 11.02
C ASP A 423 0.33 4.68 10.40
N THR A 424 0.22 4.56 9.07
CA THR A 424 -0.95 5.01 8.30
C THR A 424 -2.20 4.19 8.61
N ARG A 425 -2.06 2.98 9.18
CA ARG A 425 -3.22 2.15 9.59
C ARG A 425 -4.08 2.82 10.65
N LEU A 426 -3.49 3.77 11.39
CA LEU A 426 -4.19 4.56 12.39
C LEU A 426 -5.21 5.53 11.78
N VAL A 427 -5.17 5.81 10.48
CA VAL A 427 -6.13 6.73 9.83
C VAL A 427 -7.56 6.19 9.94
N GLU A 428 -7.73 4.88 9.78
CA GLU A 428 -9.01 4.18 9.86
C GLU A 428 -9.22 3.59 11.25
N SER A 429 -8.18 3.02 11.87
CA SER A 429 -8.33 2.28 13.13
C SER A 429 -8.39 3.18 14.38
N ASP A 430 -7.65 4.30 14.39
CA ASP A 430 -7.63 5.26 15.51
C ASP A 430 -7.23 6.67 15.02
N PRO A 431 -8.16 7.37 14.32
CA PRO A 431 -7.89 8.69 13.73
C PRO A 431 -7.41 9.71 14.77
N ALA A 432 -7.87 9.57 16.02
CA ALA A 432 -7.48 10.44 17.12
C ALA A 432 -6.01 10.24 17.50
N ARG A 433 -5.52 9.00 17.56
CA ARG A 433 -4.11 8.70 17.79
C ARG A 433 -3.24 9.17 16.63
N TYR A 434 -3.67 8.97 15.39
CA TYR A 434 -2.98 9.51 14.22
C TYR A 434 -2.80 11.03 14.36
N ALA A 435 -3.88 11.77 14.64
CA ALA A 435 -3.83 13.22 14.81
C ALA A 435 -2.86 13.68 15.92
N ARG A 436 -2.80 12.97 17.06
CA ARG A 436 -1.83 13.26 18.14
C ARG A 436 -0.38 13.05 17.69
N ILE A 437 -0.11 11.99 16.94
CA ILE A 437 1.22 11.71 16.37
C ILE A 437 1.59 12.81 15.38
N ASN A 438 0.68 13.14 14.45
CA ASN A 438 0.87 14.19 13.45
C ASN A 438 1.26 15.52 14.09
N ARG A 439 0.48 16.02 15.07
CA ARG A 439 0.79 17.27 15.80
C ARG A 439 2.16 17.22 16.51
N THR A 440 2.58 16.04 16.96
CA THR A 440 3.89 15.87 17.58
C THR A 440 5.01 15.94 16.55
N MET A 441 4.81 15.35 15.37
CA MET A 441 5.76 15.42 14.26
C MET A 441 5.87 16.84 13.71
N THR A 442 4.75 17.52 13.45
CA THR A 442 4.73 18.93 13.03
C THR A 442 5.54 19.82 13.98
N ARG A 443 5.31 19.71 15.29
CA ARG A 443 6.08 20.46 16.29
C ARG A 443 7.57 20.12 16.26
N SER A 444 7.92 18.86 16.01
CA SER A 444 9.30 18.41 15.87
C SER A 444 9.96 19.03 14.63
N TYR A 445 9.27 19.02 13.49
CA TYR A 445 9.79 19.51 12.22
C TYR A 445 9.96 21.03 12.21
N ARG A 446 8.99 21.78 12.76
CA ARG A 446 9.13 23.23 12.99
C ARG A 446 10.29 23.59 13.94
N ARG A 447 10.62 22.72 14.90
CA ARG A 447 11.84 22.90 15.72
C ARG A 447 13.11 22.65 14.92
N ALA A 448 13.11 21.67 14.01
CA ALA A 448 14.22 21.43 13.12
C ALA A 448 14.48 22.64 12.21
N ILE A 449 13.45 23.22 11.59
CA ILE A 449 13.60 24.44 10.77
C ILE A 449 14.19 25.59 11.59
N ARG A 450 13.65 25.88 12.77
CA ARG A 450 14.19 26.95 13.64
C ARG A 450 15.65 26.73 14.02
N LYS A 451 16.05 25.48 14.22
CA LYS A 451 17.45 25.10 14.49
C LYS A 451 18.34 25.37 13.28
N GLU A 452 17.87 25.07 12.07
CA GLU A 452 18.61 25.33 10.84
C GLU A 452 18.71 26.82 10.51
N ILE A 453 17.65 27.60 10.74
CA ILE A 453 17.67 29.07 10.65
C ILE A 453 18.71 29.65 11.61
N GLY A 454 18.76 29.16 12.85
CA GLY A 454 19.76 29.59 13.84
C GLY A 454 21.23 29.30 13.45
N ARG A 455 21.46 28.55 12.37
CA ARG A 455 22.78 28.14 11.87
C ARG A 455 23.07 28.64 10.46
N GLU A 456 22.18 29.43 9.87
CA GLU A 456 22.26 29.83 8.46
C GLU A 456 23.56 30.54 8.09
N GLN A 457 24.13 31.30 9.04
CA GLN A 457 25.34 32.08 8.82
C GLN A 457 26.55 31.20 8.50
N LEU A 458 26.56 29.95 9.00
CA LEU A 458 27.59 28.96 8.67
C LEU A 458 27.57 28.66 7.17
N LEU A 459 26.38 28.43 6.61
CA LEU A 459 26.22 28.13 5.19
C LEU A 459 26.46 29.36 4.30
N LYS A 460 25.92 30.53 4.68
CA LYS A 460 26.15 31.80 3.96
C LYS A 460 27.63 32.11 3.85
N THR A 461 28.36 32.00 4.96
CA THR A 461 29.81 32.24 4.99
C THR A 461 30.57 31.21 4.15
N ARG A 462 30.21 29.93 4.27
CA ARG A 462 30.91 28.83 3.59
C ARG A 462 30.71 28.81 2.08
N LEU A 463 29.54 29.26 1.60
CA LEU A 463 29.17 29.28 0.19
C LEU A 463 29.29 30.66 -0.47
N GLY A 464 29.48 31.73 0.32
CA GLY A 464 29.60 33.10 -0.19
C GLY A 464 28.29 33.68 -0.75
N LEU A 465 27.14 33.12 -0.36
CA LEU A 465 25.81 33.55 -0.81
C LEU A 465 25.04 34.23 0.34
N LYS A 466 24.15 35.15 -0.01
CA LYS A 466 23.38 35.95 0.97
C LYS A 466 22.03 35.35 1.32
N ASP A 467 21.40 34.71 0.34
CA ASP A 467 20.04 34.20 0.45
C ASP A 467 20.03 32.70 0.74
N ILE A 468 19.16 32.29 1.66
CA ILE A 468 18.97 30.91 2.05
C ILE A 468 17.50 30.62 2.32
N ARG A 469 17.06 29.40 1.98
CA ARG A 469 15.77 28.85 2.34
C ARG A 469 15.96 27.52 3.05
N HIS A 470 15.12 27.27 4.05
CA HIS A 470 15.18 26.08 4.90
C HIS A 470 13.93 25.24 4.71
N TYR A 471 14.10 23.93 4.62
CA TYR A 471 13.02 22.98 4.41
C TYR A 471 13.22 21.74 5.29
N VAL A 472 12.13 21.04 5.59
CA VAL A 472 12.13 19.67 6.07
C VAL A 472 11.52 18.81 4.99
N VAL A 473 12.22 17.76 4.57
CA VAL A 473 11.65 16.72 3.71
C VAL A 473 11.27 15.52 4.57
N SER A 474 10.00 15.13 4.58
CA SER A 474 9.52 14.00 5.37
C SER A 474 9.29 12.76 4.49
N ARG A 475 9.82 11.61 4.91
CA ARG A 475 9.62 10.34 4.18
C ARG A 475 8.16 9.90 4.20
N PHE A 476 7.54 10.05 5.36
CA PHE A 476 6.13 9.80 5.62
C PHE A 476 5.40 11.15 5.65
N PRO A 477 4.23 11.27 5.02
CA PRO A 477 3.46 12.50 5.02
C PRO A 477 3.13 12.98 6.44
N VAL A 478 3.45 14.25 6.71
CA VAL A 478 3.00 14.96 7.91
C VAL A 478 2.08 16.07 7.44
N LEU A 479 0.89 16.11 8.02
CA LEU A 479 -0.18 17.00 7.60
C LEU A 479 -0.01 18.33 8.31
N ASP A 480 0.43 19.33 7.56
CA ASP A 480 0.65 20.69 8.04
C ASP A 480 0.54 21.70 6.90
N ASP A 481 0.22 22.95 7.23
CA ASP A 481 0.12 24.06 6.26
C ASP A 481 1.46 24.73 5.96
N ALA A 482 2.53 24.34 6.66
CA ALA A 482 3.80 25.00 6.52
C ALA A 482 4.48 24.58 5.19
N PRO A 483 4.69 25.50 4.22
CA PRO A 483 5.23 25.18 2.90
C PRO A 483 6.70 24.74 2.95
N ASP A 484 7.36 24.92 4.09
CA ASP A 484 8.71 24.47 4.36
C ASP A 484 8.78 23.01 4.87
N ILE A 485 7.63 22.35 5.10
CA ILE A 485 7.56 20.91 5.38
C ILE A 485 7.01 20.20 4.15
N ILE A 486 7.88 19.48 3.44
CA ILE A 486 7.58 18.90 2.13
C ILE A 486 7.55 17.36 2.26
N PRO A 487 6.40 16.70 2.03
CA PRO A 487 6.36 15.25 1.88
C PRO A 487 7.24 14.81 0.70
N PHE A 488 8.00 13.73 0.86
CA PHE A 488 8.90 13.24 -0.19
C PHE A 488 8.16 12.94 -1.51
N SER A 489 6.94 12.41 -1.44
CA SER A 489 6.07 12.16 -2.61
C SER A 489 5.77 13.42 -3.44
N LYS A 490 5.79 14.61 -2.81
CA LYS A 490 5.54 15.91 -3.43
C LYS A 490 6.82 16.73 -3.67
N LEU A 491 7.99 16.20 -3.31
CA LEU A 491 9.24 16.93 -3.40
C LEU A 491 9.51 17.37 -4.84
N ALA A 492 9.45 16.45 -5.81
CA ALA A 492 9.73 16.73 -7.21
C ALA A 492 8.88 17.88 -7.79
N GLU A 493 7.56 17.85 -7.53
CA GLU A 493 6.62 18.90 -7.93
C GLU A 493 6.94 20.23 -7.26
N THR A 494 7.18 20.20 -5.94
CA THR A 494 7.42 21.41 -5.14
C THR A 494 8.71 22.12 -5.56
N VAL A 495 9.79 21.37 -5.81
CA VAL A 495 11.10 21.96 -6.13
C VAL A 495 11.24 22.37 -7.58
N GLN A 496 10.38 21.90 -8.49
CA GLN A 496 10.28 22.43 -9.85
C GLN A 496 9.74 23.88 -9.85
N ALA A 497 8.88 24.21 -8.89
CA ALA A 497 8.34 25.56 -8.71
C ALA A 497 9.32 26.52 -7.98
N LEU A 498 10.44 26.01 -7.45
CA LEU A 498 11.49 26.77 -6.76
C LEU A 498 12.64 27.11 -7.72
#